data_AF-A0A1M5XVP9-F1
#
_entry.id   AF-A0A1M5XVP9-F1
#
_cell.length_a   1.000
_cell.length_b   1.000
_cell.length_c   1.000
_cell.angle_alpha   90.00
_cell.angle_beta   90.00
_cell.angle_gamma   90.00
#
_symmetry.space_group_name_H-M   'P 1'
#
loop_
_entity.id
_entity.type
_entity.pdbx_description
1 polymer ?
#
loop_
_entity_poly.entity_id
_entity_poly.type
_entity_poly.pdbx_seq_one_letter_code
_entity_poly.pdbx_strand_id
1 'polypeptide(L)'
;MKDVAKFKKVTLSYSVKKKEVAKEALKEFYGSVLQIVFGPALLILGVVLNLFVDSVSRSFGNFIVLLGVIYIVLPIIILLFNLRKVKDSEVKMVLHEDKIVSFDDNNKYELYYGLLQDVKLDDKYITIVPIAVPKGKLKDILIPRYKIITNNEEEFVSVLKEKIDEKLSERAKIVCDYDISSDTRMRTILKYSASKDEIFNVMKSEYYGNKKNVYYAISLIVLSFIVFIQMQLLAVIFFALAAFYIAQPYIVFKRKLRGVENVNLQFDLCKEKRIGVYGENINKEMPLSFIKVISDEADFLKILIDIKDGGIYYIPKANITEGNVEEFTSKVTKIKKEGKRKHRL
;
A
#
# COMPACT_ATOMS: atom_id res chain seq x y z
N MET A 1 -12.82 -5.11 45.26
CA MET A 1 -11.87 -4.30 44.45
C MET A 1 -10.47 -4.47 45.04
N LYS A 2 -9.66 -5.35 44.47
CA LYS A 2 -8.19 -5.42 44.60
C LYS A 2 -7.77 -6.69 43.88
N ASP A 3 -7.39 -6.53 42.62
CA ASP A 3 -6.48 -7.39 41.87
C ASP A 3 -6.13 -6.62 40.58
N VAL A 4 -5.42 -5.50 40.75
CA VAL A 4 -4.70 -4.88 39.64
C VAL A 4 -3.33 -5.55 39.68
N ALA A 5 -3.22 -6.64 38.92
CA ALA A 5 -1.96 -7.34 38.71
C ALA A 5 -0.90 -6.33 38.26
N LYS A 6 0.24 -6.41 38.94
CA LYS A 6 1.41 -5.54 38.81
C LYS A 6 2.08 -5.80 37.46
N PHE A 7 1.55 -5.24 36.38
CA PHE A 7 2.19 -5.35 35.06
C PHE A 7 3.55 -4.64 35.12
N LYS A 8 4.62 -5.43 34.95
CA LYS A 8 5.99 -4.92 34.77
C LYS A 8 5.99 -4.04 33.52
N LYS A 9 6.23 -2.74 33.67
CA LYS A 9 6.30 -1.80 32.54
C LYS A 9 7.53 -2.10 31.69
N VAL A 10 7.35 -2.84 30.60
CA VAL A 10 8.42 -3.11 29.64
C VAL A 10 8.57 -1.91 28.72
N THR A 11 9.80 -1.41 28.57
CA THR A 11 10.08 -0.12 27.92
C THR A 11 11.34 -0.20 27.06
N LEU A 12 11.28 0.23 25.81
CA LEU A 12 12.42 0.33 24.91
C LEU A 12 12.75 1.81 24.67
N SER A 13 13.99 2.24 24.87
CA SER A 13 14.45 3.57 24.47
C SER A 13 15.49 3.47 23.36
N TYR A 14 15.41 4.33 22.35
CA TYR A 14 16.43 4.46 21.31
C TYR A 14 16.67 5.92 20.92
N SER A 15 17.91 6.24 20.52
CA SER A 15 18.27 7.59 20.09
C SER A 15 18.14 7.77 18.58
N VAL A 16 17.59 8.89 18.16
CA VAL A 16 17.57 9.32 16.75
C VAL A 16 18.44 10.56 16.63
N LYS A 17 19.61 10.43 15.98
CA LYS A 17 20.48 11.56 15.68
C LYS A 17 20.36 11.98 14.23
N LYS A 18 20.09 13.25 13.98
CA LYS A 18 19.98 13.87 12.66
C LYS A 18 21.19 13.61 11.79
N LYS A 19 22.41 13.70 12.36
CA LYS A 19 23.67 13.43 11.66
C LYS A 19 23.75 11.99 11.13
N GLU A 20 23.23 11.03 11.90
CA GLU A 20 23.27 9.61 11.52
C GLU A 20 22.22 9.29 10.46
N VAL A 21 21.00 9.83 10.59
CA VAL A 21 19.96 9.73 9.56
C VAL A 21 20.45 10.32 8.24
N ALA A 22 21.16 11.45 8.27
CA ALA A 22 21.78 12.04 7.09
C ALA A 22 22.82 11.11 6.45
N LYS A 23 23.68 10.50 7.27
CA LYS A 23 24.73 9.59 6.81
C LYS A 23 24.16 8.31 6.20
N GLU A 24 23.14 7.70 6.81
CA GLU A 24 22.47 6.51 6.27
C GLU A 24 21.77 6.81 4.94
N ALA A 25 21.02 7.91 4.87
CA ALA A 25 20.35 8.31 3.65
C ALA A 25 21.32 8.64 2.49
N LEU A 26 22.45 9.28 2.78
CA LEU A 26 23.52 9.48 1.80
C LEU A 26 24.14 8.16 1.34
N LYS A 27 24.37 7.22 2.27
CA LYS A 27 24.94 5.91 1.93
C LYS A 27 24.00 5.07 1.06
N GLU A 28 22.70 5.12 1.33
CA GLU A 28 21.69 4.44 0.51
C GLU A 28 21.58 5.09 -0.88
N PHE A 29 21.61 6.42 -0.93
CA PHE A 29 21.60 7.18 -2.18
C PHE A 29 22.84 6.90 -3.04
N TYR A 30 24.05 6.96 -2.48
CA TYR A 30 25.28 6.62 -3.20
C TYR A 30 25.57 5.11 -3.24
N GLY A 31 24.68 4.26 -2.71
CA GLY A 31 24.83 2.81 -2.78
C GLY A 31 24.56 2.26 -4.19
N SER A 32 23.81 3.00 -5.00
CA SER A 32 23.54 2.64 -6.40
C SER A 32 24.64 3.20 -7.31
N VAL A 33 25.47 2.31 -7.87
CA VAL A 33 26.52 2.64 -8.86
C VAL A 33 25.93 3.45 -10.03
N LEU A 34 24.69 3.16 -10.42
CA LEU A 34 23.99 3.88 -11.47
C LEU A 34 23.83 5.36 -11.13
N GLN A 35 23.53 5.71 -9.87
CA GLN A 35 23.30 7.09 -9.47
C GLN A 35 24.58 7.91 -9.38
N ILE A 36 25.71 7.29 -9.00
CA ILE A 36 27.03 7.93 -8.95
C ILE A 36 27.55 8.25 -10.35
N VAL A 37 27.33 7.36 -11.32
CA VAL A 37 27.94 7.46 -12.64
C VAL A 37 27.08 8.27 -13.62
N PHE A 38 25.76 8.15 -13.55
CA PHE A 38 24.86 8.70 -14.57
C PHE A 38 24.82 10.24 -14.57
N GLY A 39 24.79 10.87 -13.38
CA GLY A 39 24.81 12.34 -13.27
C GLY A 39 26.07 12.97 -13.89
N PRO A 40 27.27 12.57 -13.45
CA PRO A 40 28.53 13.03 -14.05
C PRO A 40 28.67 12.66 -15.53
N ALA A 41 28.22 11.47 -15.96
CA ALA A 41 28.26 11.08 -17.36
C ALA A 41 27.37 11.96 -18.24
N LEU A 42 26.17 12.33 -17.77
CA LEU A 42 25.31 13.30 -18.44
C LEU A 42 25.97 14.68 -18.52
N LEU A 43 26.59 15.16 -17.43
CA LEU A 43 27.32 16.44 -17.46
C LEU A 43 28.43 16.44 -18.51
N ILE A 44 29.28 15.40 -18.52
CA ILE A 44 30.38 15.26 -19.48
C ILE A 44 29.84 15.20 -20.91
N LEU A 45 28.81 14.38 -21.15
CA LEU A 45 28.18 14.24 -22.46
C LEU A 45 27.59 15.57 -22.95
N GLY A 46 26.91 16.31 -22.08
CA GLY A 46 26.32 17.60 -22.42
C GLY A 46 27.37 18.68 -22.73
N VAL A 47 28.49 18.68 -21.98
CA VAL A 47 29.64 19.58 -22.25
C VAL A 47 30.31 19.23 -23.59
N VAL A 48 30.53 17.95 -23.88
CA VAL A 48 31.10 17.51 -25.17
C VAL A 48 30.17 17.91 -26.32
N LEU A 49 28.86 17.70 -26.20
CA LEU A 49 27.89 18.12 -27.21
C LEU A 49 27.86 19.64 -27.43
N ASN A 50 28.08 20.43 -26.38
CA ASN A 50 28.19 21.88 -26.47
C ASN A 50 29.48 22.37 -27.16
N LEU A 51 30.58 21.61 -27.02
CA LEU A 51 31.89 21.97 -27.56
C LEU A 51 32.06 21.60 -29.03
N PHE A 52 31.45 20.51 -29.50
CA PHE A 52 31.78 19.91 -30.80
C PHE A 52 30.69 19.99 -31.87
N VAL A 53 29.53 20.61 -31.60
CA VAL A 53 28.38 20.56 -32.54
C VAL A 53 27.68 21.92 -32.70
N ASP A 54 27.14 22.17 -33.89
CA ASP A 54 26.45 23.40 -34.32
C ASP A 54 25.31 23.88 -33.39
N SER A 55 24.84 25.11 -33.61
CA SER A 55 23.94 25.88 -32.73
C SER A 55 22.70 25.13 -32.20
N VAL A 56 22.07 24.24 -32.99
CA VAL A 56 20.92 23.42 -32.58
C VAL A 56 21.29 22.38 -31.51
N SER A 57 22.53 21.88 -31.57
CA SER A 57 23.05 20.87 -30.64
C SER A 57 23.60 21.47 -29.35
N ARG A 58 23.91 22.77 -29.32
CA ARG A 58 24.21 23.49 -28.05
C ARG A 58 23.00 23.59 -27.13
N SER A 59 21.80 23.76 -27.68
CA SER A 59 20.57 23.73 -26.87
C SER A 59 20.34 22.35 -26.24
N PHE A 60 20.69 21.29 -26.98
CA PHE A 60 20.63 19.91 -26.49
C PHE A 60 21.71 19.60 -25.45
N GLY A 61 22.95 20.03 -25.69
CA GLY A 61 24.03 19.89 -24.71
C GLY A 61 23.73 20.65 -23.42
N ASN A 62 23.21 21.88 -23.49
CA ASN A 62 22.74 22.64 -22.32
C ASN A 62 21.60 21.93 -21.58
N PHE A 63 20.65 21.31 -22.29
CA PHE A 63 19.59 20.53 -21.67
C PHE A 63 20.12 19.26 -20.97
N ILE A 64 21.06 18.55 -21.59
CA ILE A 64 21.72 17.39 -20.99
C ILE A 64 22.53 17.80 -19.75
N VAL A 65 23.25 18.92 -19.80
CA VAL A 65 23.93 19.49 -18.63
C VAL A 65 22.93 19.78 -17.53
N LEU A 66 21.81 20.43 -17.85
CA LEU A 66 20.75 20.71 -16.88
C LEU A 66 20.18 19.44 -16.25
N LEU A 67 19.95 18.38 -17.04
CA LEU A 67 19.52 17.08 -16.53
C LEU A 67 20.56 16.45 -15.61
N GLY A 68 21.85 16.51 -15.97
CA GLY A 68 22.94 16.04 -15.12
C GLY A 68 23.01 16.80 -13.79
N VAL A 69 22.86 18.13 -13.82
CA VAL A 69 22.81 18.97 -12.61
C VAL A 69 21.60 18.62 -11.75
N ILE A 70 20.40 18.53 -12.34
CA ILE A 70 19.18 18.16 -11.62
C ILE A 70 19.34 16.78 -10.98
N TYR A 71 19.90 15.82 -11.70
CA TYR A 71 20.09 14.45 -11.21
C TYR A 71 21.01 14.39 -9.98
N ILE A 72 22.04 15.24 -9.93
CA ILE A 72 22.97 15.33 -8.80
C ILE A 72 22.37 16.15 -7.64
N VAL A 73 21.76 17.28 -7.94
CA VAL A 73 21.37 18.29 -6.94
C VAL A 73 19.99 18.01 -6.34
N LEU A 74 19.02 17.55 -7.11
CA LEU A 74 17.64 17.31 -6.64
C LEU A 74 17.59 16.36 -5.44
N PRO A 75 18.32 15.23 -5.41
CA PRO A 75 18.30 14.33 -4.27
C PRO A 75 18.93 14.94 -3.02
N ILE A 76 19.95 15.79 -3.17
CA ILE A 76 20.55 16.55 -2.06
C ILE A 76 19.53 17.55 -1.50
N ILE A 77 18.81 18.26 -2.37
CA ILE A 77 17.74 19.20 -1.94
C ILE A 77 16.64 18.44 -1.20
N ILE A 78 16.18 17.30 -1.73
CA ILE A 78 15.15 16.46 -1.09
C ILE A 78 15.64 15.95 0.27
N LEU A 79 16.89 15.51 0.35
CA LEU A 79 17.53 15.06 1.58
C LEU A 79 17.57 16.20 2.61
N LEU A 80 18.06 17.38 2.23
CA LEU A 80 18.12 18.56 3.12
C LEU A 80 16.73 18.98 3.60
N PHE A 81 15.73 18.94 2.72
CA PHE A 81 14.34 19.25 3.07
C PHE A 81 13.75 18.25 4.07
N ASN A 82 14.04 16.95 3.90
CA ASN A 82 13.61 15.91 4.83
C ASN A 82 14.39 15.96 6.16
N LEU A 83 15.70 16.24 6.12
CA LEU A 83 16.53 16.41 7.31
C LEU A 83 16.10 17.62 8.15
N ARG A 84 15.45 18.63 7.57
CA ARG A 84 14.85 19.73 8.36
C ARG A 84 13.74 19.25 9.29
N LYS A 85 13.05 18.15 8.93
CA LYS A 85 11.98 17.54 9.73
C LYS A 85 12.50 16.60 10.81
N VAL A 86 13.73 16.10 10.67
CA VAL A 86 14.38 15.23 11.66
C VAL A 86 15.03 16.11 12.73
N LYS A 87 14.66 15.88 13.99
CA LYS A 87 15.32 16.47 15.16
C LYS A 87 16.14 15.38 15.85
N ASP A 88 17.16 15.80 16.60
CA ASP A 88 17.78 14.91 17.55
C ASP A 88 16.75 14.66 18.66
N SER A 89 16.42 13.39 18.92
CA SER A 89 15.49 13.04 19.98
C SER A 89 15.72 11.64 20.52
N GLU A 90 15.26 11.41 21.74
CA GLU A 90 15.15 10.09 22.34
C GLU A 90 13.71 9.61 22.22
N VAL A 91 13.52 8.46 21.59
CA VAL A 91 12.20 7.83 21.48
C VAL A 91 12.09 6.76 22.54
N LYS A 92 11.11 6.92 23.43
CA LYS A 92 10.78 5.93 24.48
C LYS A 92 9.48 5.24 24.14
N MET A 93 9.51 3.93 23.97
CA MET A 93 8.35 3.08 23.68
C MET A 93 7.98 2.26 24.92
N VAL A 94 6.75 2.39 25.39
CA VAL A 94 6.22 1.67 26.56
C VAL A 94 5.11 0.74 26.11
N LEU A 95 5.20 -0.54 26.49
CA LEU A 95 4.14 -1.51 26.26
C LEU A 95 3.07 -1.38 27.35
N HIS A 96 1.85 -1.02 26.96
CA HIS A 96 0.66 -1.02 27.80
C HIS A 96 -0.20 -2.27 27.51
N GLU A 97 -1.32 -2.44 28.22
CA GLU A 97 -2.20 -3.60 28.08
C GLU A 97 -2.78 -3.77 26.66
N ASP A 98 -3.16 -2.67 26.01
CA ASP A 98 -3.88 -2.67 24.72
C ASP A 98 -3.11 -2.00 23.57
N LYS A 99 -1.99 -1.34 23.88
CA LYS A 99 -1.25 -0.50 22.92
C LYS A 99 0.21 -0.30 23.29
N ILE A 100 0.98 0.08 22.29
CA ILE A 100 2.30 0.70 22.44
C ILE A 100 2.11 2.21 22.55
N VAL A 101 2.75 2.84 23.52
CA VAL A 101 2.82 4.30 23.60
C VAL A 101 4.27 4.71 23.36
N SER A 102 4.51 5.53 22.33
CA SER A 102 5.82 6.14 22.10
C SER A 102 5.82 7.62 22.48
N PHE A 103 6.92 8.05 23.08
CA PHE A 103 7.17 9.43 23.46
C PHE A 103 8.41 9.92 22.71
N ASP A 104 8.28 11.07 22.06
CA ASP A 104 9.36 11.78 21.37
C ASP A 104 9.31 13.24 21.84
N ASP A 105 10.17 13.63 22.80
CA ASP A 105 10.40 14.93 23.48
C ASP A 105 9.19 15.84 23.83
N ASN A 106 8.18 15.96 22.97
CA ASN A 106 6.93 16.71 23.17
C ASN A 106 5.67 16.00 22.61
N ASN A 107 5.82 14.88 21.89
CA ASN A 107 4.74 14.20 21.22
C ASN A 107 4.51 12.81 21.82
N LYS A 108 3.24 12.46 22.00
CA LYS A 108 2.79 11.14 22.40
C LYS A 108 2.10 10.48 21.20
N TYR A 109 2.59 9.33 20.79
CA TYR A 109 1.95 8.52 19.76
C TYR A 109 1.46 7.20 20.38
N GLU A 110 0.30 6.74 19.92
CA GLU A 110 -0.34 5.53 20.41
C GLU A 110 -0.58 4.56 19.25
N LEU A 111 -0.18 3.30 19.42
CA LEU A 111 -0.30 2.25 18.42
C LEU A 111 -0.91 1.00 19.04
N TYR A 112 -2.17 0.71 18.71
CA TYR A 112 -2.90 -0.43 19.24
C TYR A 112 -2.39 -1.76 18.67
N TYR A 113 -2.29 -2.80 19.50
CA TYR A 113 -1.83 -4.13 19.05
C TYR A 113 -2.72 -4.74 17.97
N GLY A 114 -4.02 -4.39 17.97
CA GLY A 114 -4.95 -4.82 16.91
C GLY A 114 -4.60 -4.28 15.52
N LEU A 115 -3.66 -3.35 15.37
CA LEU A 115 -3.22 -2.88 14.05
C LEU A 115 -1.91 -3.54 13.60
N LEU A 116 -1.40 -4.50 14.38
CA LEU A 116 -0.12 -5.16 14.17
C LEU A 116 -0.33 -6.62 13.77
N GLN A 117 0.56 -7.09 12.89
CA GLN A 117 0.56 -8.45 12.37
C GLN A 117 1.64 -9.30 13.04
N ASP A 118 2.83 -8.75 13.24
CA ASP A 118 3.98 -9.49 13.75
C ASP A 118 5.05 -8.54 14.30
N VAL A 119 5.99 -9.07 15.07
CA VAL A 119 7.24 -8.42 15.43
C VAL A 119 8.40 -9.37 15.17
N LYS A 120 9.39 -8.89 14.42
CA LYS A 120 10.59 -9.66 14.07
C LYS A 120 11.82 -9.01 14.67
N LEU A 121 12.74 -9.85 15.11
CA LEU A 121 14.04 -9.45 15.61
C LEU A 121 15.10 -10.05 14.69
N ASP A 122 15.78 -9.20 13.94
CA ASP A 122 16.93 -9.57 13.11
C ASP A 122 18.23 -8.97 13.70
N ASP A 123 19.39 -9.30 13.13
CA ASP A 123 20.69 -8.78 13.60
C ASP A 123 20.80 -7.25 13.56
N LYS A 124 20.04 -6.60 12.67
CA LYS A 124 20.14 -5.15 12.44
C LYS A 124 18.97 -4.35 12.99
N TYR A 125 17.76 -4.92 13.02
CA TYR A 125 16.53 -4.19 13.29
C TYR A 125 15.56 -5.01 14.15
N ILE A 126 14.79 -4.31 14.99
CA ILE A 126 13.48 -4.76 15.46
C ILE A 126 12.46 -4.23 14.45
N THR A 127 11.68 -5.13 13.85
CA THR A 127 10.70 -4.81 12.80
C THR A 127 9.31 -5.06 13.33
N ILE A 128 8.51 -4.00 13.51
CA ILE A 128 7.10 -4.10 13.87
C ILE A 128 6.28 -4.03 12.58
N VAL A 129 5.59 -5.12 12.26
CA VAL A 129 4.86 -5.30 11.00
C VAL A 129 3.39 -4.91 11.22
N PRO A 130 2.87 -3.85 10.59
CA PRO A 130 1.47 -3.50 10.66
C PRO A 130 0.62 -4.43 9.78
N ILE A 131 -0.67 -4.54 10.08
CA ILE A 131 -1.63 -5.23 9.21
C ILE A 131 -1.78 -4.45 7.90
N ALA A 132 -1.81 -5.16 6.77
CA ALA A 132 -2.03 -4.54 5.46
C ALA A 132 -3.38 -3.81 5.42
N VAL A 133 -3.38 -2.53 5.02
CA VAL A 133 -4.60 -1.69 4.96
C VAL A 133 -4.90 -1.32 3.49
N PRO A 134 -6.17 -1.14 3.08
CA PRO A 134 -6.55 -1.08 1.66
C PRO A 134 -6.10 0.16 0.89
N LYS A 135 -5.55 1.16 1.57
CA LYS A 135 -5.05 2.41 0.97
C LYS A 135 -3.53 2.50 0.89
N GLY A 136 -2.84 1.38 1.12
CA GLY A 136 -1.39 1.26 1.04
C GLY A 136 -0.86 0.38 2.16
N LYS A 137 0.27 -0.28 1.93
CA LYS A 137 1.02 -0.91 3.01
C LYS A 137 1.41 0.20 3.99
N LEU A 138 0.92 0.13 5.24
CA LEU A 138 1.59 0.84 6.32
C LEU A 138 3.03 0.33 6.30
N LYS A 139 4.00 1.24 6.26
CA LYS A 139 5.40 0.84 6.24
C LYS A 139 5.73 0.17 7.57
N ASP A 140 6.52 -0.89 7.50
CA ASP A 140 7.08 -1.53 8.69
C ASP A 140 7.81 -0.48 9.54
N ILE A 141 7.65 -0.57 10.85
CA ILE A 141 8.37 0.30 11.78
C ILE A 141 9.69 -0.41 12.08
N LEU A 142 10.79 0.16 11.59
CA LEU A 142 12.13 -0.36 11.75
C LEU A 142 12.85 0.40 12.87
N ILE A 143 13.22 -0.31 13.93
CA ILE A 143 13.99 0.23 15.05
C ILE A 143 15.40 -0.36 14.97
N PRO A 144 16.43 0.45 14.67
CA PRO A 144 17.80 -0.07 14.53
C PRO A 144 18.37 -0.48 15.89
N ARG A 145 18.83 -1.73 16.01
CA ARG A 145 19.29 -2.29 17.29
C ARG A 145 20.48 -1.55 17.88
N TYR A 146 21.43 -1.17 17.04
CA TYR A 146 22.59 -0.39 17.46
C TYR A 146 22.27 1.01 18.04
N LYS A 147 21.02 1.48 17.93
CA LYS A 147 20.55 2.76 18.49
C LYS A 147 19.81 2.61 19.81
N ILE A 148 19.55 1.37 20.24
CA ILE A 148 18.81 1.06 21.47
C ILE A 148 19.71 1.34 22.67
N ILE A 149 19.16 2.06 23.65
CA ILE A 149 19.85 2.49 24.87
C ILE A 149 19.59 1.50 26.00
N THR A 150 18.46 0.77 25.96
CA THR A 150 18.01 -0.15 27.01
C THR A 150 18.36 -1.61 26.73
N ASN A 151 18.89 -2.33 27.72
CA ASN A 151 19.30 -3.75 27.58
C ASN A 151 18.15 -4.77 27.63
N ASN A 152 16.94 -4.39 27.25
CA ASN A 152 15.74 -5.23 27.35
C ASN A 152 15.06 -5.49 25.99
N GLU A 153 15.85 -5.49 24.92
CA GLU A 153 15.38 -5.74 23.55
C GLU A 153 14.58 -7.05 23.45
N GLU A 154 15.15 -8.14 23.96
CA GLU A 154 14.54 -9.48 23.88
C GLU A 154 13.25 -9.56 24.71
N GLU A 155 13.27 -9.02 25.93
CA GLU A 155 12.07 -8.96 26.78
C GLU A 155 10.98 -8.11 26.12
N PHE A 156 11.34 -6.98 25.52
CA PHE A 156 10.41 -6.11 24.79
C PHE A 156 9.79 -6.83 23.59
N VAL A 157 10.60 -7.48 22.74
CA VAL A 157 10.10 -8.21 21.57
C VAL A 157 9.22 -9.38 21.99
N SER A 158 9.63 -10.16 23.00
CA SER A 158 8.87 -11.30 23.49
C SER A 158 7.49 -10.89 23.99
N VAL A 159 7.43 -9.85 24.84
CA VAL A 159 6.18 -9.35 25.42
C VAL A 159 5.29 -8.71 24.36
N LEU A 160 5.88 -7.95 23.43
CA LEU A 160 5.14 -7.37 22.31
C LEU A 160 4.55 -8.46 21.41
N LYS A 161 5.33 -9.51 21.11
CA LYS A 161 4.86 -10.66 20.31
C LYS A 161 3.71 -11.37 20.98
N GLU A 162 3.83 -11.67 22.27
CA GLU A 162 2.75 -12.28 23.06
C GLU A 162 1.46 -11.44 23.00
N LYS A 163 1.56 -10.10 23.14
CA LYS A 163 0.41 -9.20 23.04
C LYS A 163 -0.22 -9.14 21.65
N ILE A 164 0.59 -9.18 20.60
CA ILE A 164 0.10 -9.26 19.22
C ILE A 164 -0.60 -10.60 19.00
N ASP A 165 0.03 -11.70 19.40
CA ASP A 165 -0.50 -13.06 19.25
C ASP A 165 -1.78 -13.27 20.08
N GLU A 166 -1.89 -12.69 21.28
CA GLU A 166 -3.11 -12.68 22.09
C GLU A 166 -4.25 -12.00 21.33
N LYS A 167 -4.01 -10.82 20.73
CA LYS A 167 -5.02 -10.10 19.94
C LYS A 167 -5.34 -10.73 18.59
N LEU A 168 -4.36 -11.35 17.95
CA LEU A 168 -4.59 -12.16 16.76
C LEU A 168 -5.35 -13.44 17.10
N SER A 169 -5.11 -14.03 18.26
CA SER A 169 -5.81 -15.21 18.77
C SER A 169 -7.22 -14.89 19.23
N GLU A 170 -7.49 -13.73 19.85
CA GLU A 170 -8.85 -13.26 20.10
C GLU A 170 -9.63 -13.08 18.78
N ARG A 171 -8.97 -12.56 17.74
CA ARG A 171 -9.54 -12.50 16.38
C ARG A 171 -9.70 -13.88 15.75
N ALA A 172 -8.77 -14.79 16.00
CA ALA A 172 -8.81 -16.15 15.49
C ALA A 172 -9.76 -17.06 16.29
N LYS A 173 -10.07 -16.77 17.55
CA LYS A 173 -11.10 -17.45 18.37
C LYS A 173 -12.51 -17.01 17.99
N ILE A 174 -12.68 -15.83 17.38
CA ILE A 174 -13.87 -15.50 16.59
C ILE A 174 -13.92 -16.33 15.28
N VAL A 175 -12.81 -16.98 14.90
CA VAL A 175 -12.65 -17.75 13.64
C VAL A 175 -12.57 -19.27 13.86
N CYS A 176 -12.27 -19.78 15.06
CA CYS A 176 -12.07 -21.20 15.33
C CYS A 176 -12.80 -21.64 16.61
N ASP A 177 -14.08 -21.95 16.44
CA ASP A 177 -14.76 -23.06 17.11
C ASP A 177 -16.04 -23.25 16.31
N TYR A 178 -16.04 -24.17 15.35
CA TYR A 178 -17.22 -24.96 15.03
C TYR A 178 -16.78 -26.15 14.16
N ASP A 179 -16.90 -27.29 14.81
CA ASP A 179 -16.84 -28.63 14.27
C ASP A 179 -17.70 -28.74 13.00
N ILE A 180 -17.10 -29.28 11.94
CA ILE A 180 -17.78 -29.57 10.67
C ILE A 180 -18.58 -30.84 10.88
N SER A 181 -19.67 -30.75 11.64
CA SER A 181 -20.64 -31.83 11.72
C SER A 181 -22.07 -31.30 11.79
N SER A 182 -22.86 -31.77 10.83
CA SER A 182 -24.33 -31.68 10.72
C SER A 182 -24.96 -30.33 10.33
N ASP A 183 -25.32 -30.28 9.05
CA ASP A 183 -26.62 -29.80 8.54
C ASP A 183 -26.98 -28.33 8.82
N THR A 184 -26.43 -27.42 8.00
CA THR A 184 -26.87 -26.02 7.99
C THR A 184 -26.95 -25.50 6.56
N ARG A 185 -28.16 -25.12 6.13
CA ARG A 185 -28.47 -24.70 4.76
C ARG A 185 -27.65 -23.46 4.37
N MET A 186 -26.56 -23.68 3.63
CA MET A 186 -25.86 -22.62 2.90
C MET A 186 -26.80 -22.07 1.84
N ARG A 187 -26.97 -20.75 1.78
CA ARG A 187 -27.73 -20.09 0.71
C ARG A 187 -26.78 -19.25 -0.12
N THR A 188 -26.61 -19.61 -1.38
CA THR A 188 -25.90 -18.79 -2.37
C THR A 188 -26.58 -17.41 -2.44
N ILE A 189 -25.79 -16.36 -2.28
CA ILE A 189 -26.27 -14.97 -2.37
C ILE A 189 -25.73 -14.24 -3.59
N LEU A 190 -24.58 -14.66 -4.11
CA LEU A 190 -24.03 -14.15 -5.36
C LEU A 190 -23.07 -15.17 -5.96
N LYS A 191 -23.24 -15.49 -7.23
CA LYS A 191 -22.28 -16.31 -7.99
C LYS A 191 -22.03 -15.67 -9.33
N TYR A 192 -20.78 -15.61 -9.75
CA TYR A 192 -20.41 -15.08 -11.05
C TYR A 192 -19.24 -15.84 -11.66
N SER A 193 -19.22 -15.86 -12.99
CA SER A 193 -18.11 -16.39 -13.78
C SER A 193 -17.76 -15.41 -14.87
N ALA A 194 -16.52 -14.92 -14.86
CA ALA A 194 -16.02 -13.97 -15.84
C ALA A 194 -14.68 -14.42 -16.39
N SER A 195 -14.55 -14.34 -17.72
CA SER A 195 -13.29 -14.52 -18.42
C SER A 195 -12.33 -13.38 -18.09
N LYS A 196 -11.05 -13.63 -18.33
CA LYS A 196 -9.98 -12.63 -18.25
C LYS A 196 -10.31 -11.35 -19.02
N ASP A 197 -10.86 -11.49 -20.22
CA ASP A 197 -11.14 -10.35 -21.11
C ASP A 197 -12.29 -9.49 -20.59
N GLU A 198 -13.30 -10.11 -19.97
CA GLU A 198 -14.40 -9.38 -19.34
C GLU A 198 -13.92 -8.59 -18.11
N ILE A 199 -13.09 -9.21 -17.26
CA ILE A 199 -12.46 -8.52 -16.14
C ILE A 199 -11.55 -7.37 -16.63
N PHE A 200 -10.78 -7.61 -17.69
CA PHE A 200 -9.94 -6.59 -18.31
C PHE A 200 -10.76 -5.40 -18.82
N ASN A 201 -11.89 -5.66 -19.48
CA ASN A 201 -12.78 -4.61 -20.00
C ASN A 201 -13.40 -3.77 -18.89
N VAL A 202 -13.78 -4.38 -17.76
CA VAL A 202 -14.26 -3.65 -16.58
C VAL A 202 -13.17 -2.79 -15.95
N MET A 203 -11.96 -3.31 -15.79
CA MET A 203 -10.84 -2.52 -15.26
C MET A 203 -10.48 -1.35 -16.19
N LYS A 204 -10.58 -1.58 -17.51
CA LYS A 204 -10.37 -0.56 -18.54
C LYS A 204 -11.44 0.53 -18.45
N SER A 205 -12.72 0.17 -18.35
CA SER A 205 -13.81 1.14 -18.24
C SER A 205 -13.73 1.97 -16.98
N GLU A 206 -13.36 1.39 -15.82
CA GLU A 206 -13.12 2.13 -14.58
C GLU A 206 -12.01 3.19 -14.77
N TYR A 207 -10.90 2.82 -15.41
CA TYR A 207 -9.77 3.72 -15.59
C TYR A 207 -10.10 4.91 -16.50
N TYR A 208 -10.71 4.65 -17.67
CA TYR A 208 -11.06 5.71 -18.62
C TYR A 208 -12.33 6.47 -18.25
N GLY A 209 -13.19 5.90 -17.39
CA GLY A 209 -14.29 6.62 -16.77
C GLY A 209 -13.82 7.78 -15.88
N ASN A 210 -12.60 7.68 -15.33
CA ASN A 210 -11.99 8.78 -14.59
C ASN A 210 -11.39 9.85 -15.53
N LYS A 211 -12.22 10.85 -15.86
CA LYS A 211 -11.90 11.94 -16.80
C LYS A 211 -10.55 12.63 -16.56
N LYS A 212 -10.02 12.61 -15.33
CA LYS A 212 -8.72 13.23 -14.99
C LYS A 212 -7.56 12.69 -15.84
N ASN A 213 -7.47 11.38 -16.03
CA ASN A 213 -6.36 10.77 -16.78
C ASN A 213 -6.44 11.10 -18.28
N VAL A 214 -7.65 11.18 -18.81
CA VAL A 214 -7.92 11.61 -20.19
C VAL A 214 -7.53 13.07 -20.39
N TYR A 215 -7.87 13.96 -19.45
CA TYR A 215 -7.45 15.36 -19.51
C TYR A 215 -5.93 15.51 -19.47
N TYR A 216 -5.22 14.75 -18.62
CA TYR A 216 -3.75 14.77 -18.60
C TYR A 216 -3.14 14.37 -19.94
N ALA A 217 -3.64 13.30 -20.58
CA ALA A 217 -3.17 12.88 -21.90
C ALA A 217 -3.43 13.97 -22.97
N ILE A 218 -4.63 14.56 -22.99
CA ILE A 218 -4.99 15.64 -23.92
C ILE A 218 -4.09 16.87 -23.69
N SER A 219 -3.87 17.28 -22.44
CA SER A 219 -3.00 18.41 -22.12
C SER A 219 -1.57 18.19 -22.63
N LEU A 220 -1.02 16.99 -22.45
CA LEU A 220 0.31 16.64 -22.95
C LEU A 220 0.37 16.65 -24.49
N ILE A 221 -0.67 16.18 -25.17
CA ILE A 221 -0.76 16.27 -26.65
C ILE A 221 -0.78 17.73 -27.09
N VAL A 222 -1.61 18.58 -26.48
CA VAL A 222 -1.67 20.01 -26.81
C VAL A 222 -0.33 20.71 -26.56
N LEU A 223 0.31 20.42 -25.42
CA LEU A 223 1.66 20.89 -25.10
C LEU A 223 2.70 20.43 -26.13
N SER A 224 2.60 19.19 -26.62
CA SER A 224 3.50 18.69 -27.66
C SER A 224 3.37 19.51 -28.96
N PHE A 225 2.17 19.88 -29.38
CA PHE A 225 1.94 20.69 -30.57
C PHE A 225 2.45 22.12 -30.41
N ILE A 226 2.19 22.76 -29.26
CA ILE A 226 2.64 24.12 -28.97
C ILE A 226 4.17 24.21 -29.03
N VAL A 227 4.85 23.20 -28.47
CA VAL A 227 6.31 23.19 -28.34
C VAL A 227 7.00 22.64 -29.60
N PHE A 228 6.28 21.99 -30.52
CA PHE A 228 6.85 21.36 -31.72
C PHE A 228 7.67 22.32 -32.59
N ILE A 229 7.18 23.56 -32.75
CA ILE A 229 7.83 24.59 -33.59
C ILE A 229 9.14 25.08 -32.94
N GLN A 230 9.19 25.14 -31.61
CA GLN A 230 10.33 25.70 -30.87
C GLN A 230 11.37 24.64 -30.48
N MET A 231 10.92 23.43 -30.12
CA MET A 231 11.77 22.34 -29.63
C MET A 231 11.15 20.98 -29.99
N GLN A 232 11.42 20.50 -31.20
CA GLN A 232 10.91 19.21 -31.72
C GLN A 232 11.16 18.03 -30.76
N LEU A 233 12.31 17.98 -30.09
CA LEU A 233 12.64 16.91 -29.15
C LEU A 233 11.74 16.93 -27.88
N LEU A 234 11.43 18.13 -27.36
CA LEU A 234 10.55 18.26 -26.20
C LEU A 234 9.10 17.89 -26.55
N ALA A 235 8.68 18.19 -27.78
CA ALA A 235 7.40 17.73 -28.31
C ALA A 235 7.33 16.20 -28.40
N VAL A 236 8.40 15.53 -28.86
CA VAL A 236 8.48 14.06 -28.87
C VAL A 236 8.35 13.48 -27.46
N ILE A 237 8.97 14.11 -26.45
CA ILE A 237 8.86 13.68 -25.05
C ILE A 237 7.43 13.82 -24.52
N PHE A 238 6.74 14.94 -24.78
CA PHE A 238 5.35 15.10 -24.39
C PHE A 238 4.42 14.12 -25.10
N PHE A 239 4.69 13.82 -26.37
CA PHE A 239 3.97 12.80 -27.12
C PHE A 239 4.19 11.39 -26.54
N ALA A 240 5.42 11.05 -26.19
CA ALA A 240 5.75 9.77 -25.55
C ALA A 240 5.10 9.64 -24.16
N LEU A 241 5.07 10.72 -23.37
CA LEU A 241 4.38 10.76 -22.09
C LEU A 241 2.85 10.60 -22.26
N ALA A 242 2.25 11.26 -23.24
CA ALA A 242 0.83 11.09 -23.56
C ALA A 242 0.52 9.65 -23.97
N ALA A 243 1.33 9.06 -24.85
CA ALA A 243 1.22 7.66 -25.25
C ALA A 243 1.35 6.70 -24.05
N PHE A 244 2.27 7.00 -23.13
CA PHE A 244 2.41 6.24 -21.89
C PHE A 244 1.16 6.36 -21.00
N TYR A 245 0.60 7.54 -20.79
CA TYR A 245 -0.65 7.72 -20.03
C TYR A 245 -1.83 6.95 -20.64
N ILE A 246 -1.87 6.84 -21.97
CA ILE A 246 -2.90 6.08 -22.68
C ILE A 246 -2.63 4.57 -22.57
N ALA A 247 -1.38 4.10 -22.68
CA ALA A 247 -1.04 2.68 -22.76
C ALA A 247 -0.72 2.00 -21.41
N GLN A 248 -0.31 2.76 -20.39
CA GLN A 248 0.05 2.26 -19.06
C GLN A 248 -1.04 1.37 -18.42
N PRO A 249 -2.34 1.70 -18.47
CA PRO A 249 -3.39 0.87 -17.88
C PRO A 249 -3.45 -0.50 -18.51
N TYR A 250 -3.36 -0.57 -19.84
CA TYR A 250 -3.33 -1.81 -20.60
C TYR A 250 -2.19 -2.72 -20.12
N ILE A 251 -0.99 -2.18 -19.94
CA ILE A 251 0.19 -2.94 -19.48
C ILE A 251 0.02 -3.40 -18.03
N VAL A 252 -0.41 -2.51 -17.13
CA VAL A 252 -0.58 -2.81 -15.69
C VAL A 252 -1.67 -3.86 -15.49
N PHE A 253 -2.79 -3.76 -16.20
CA PHE A 253 -3.88 -4.73 -16.11
C PHE A 253 -3.51 -6.07 -16.72
N LYS A 254 -2.84 -6.09 -17.87
CA LYS A 254 -2.34 -7.34 -18.48
C LYS A 254 -1.34 -8.07 -17.58
N ARG A 255 -0.51 -7.32 -16.83
CA ARG A 255 0.40 -7.89 -15.82
C ARG A 255 -0.35 -8.44 -14.60
N LYS A 256 -1.39 -7.75 -14.12
CA LYS A 256 -2.22 -8.20 -12.99
C LYS A 256 -3.04 -9.46 -13.31
N LEU A 257 -3.49 -9.61 -14.55
CA LEU A 257 -4.27 -10.76 -15.03
C LEU A 257 -3.39 -11.87 -15.65
N ARG A 258 -2.07 -11.83 -15.42
CA ARG A 258 -1.16 -12.86 -15.94
C ARG A 258 -1.37 -14.15 -15.14
N GLY A 259 -1.69 -15.24 -15.83
CA GLY A 259 -2.01 -16.54 -15.21
C GLY A 259 -3.45 -16.69 -14.72
N VAL A 260 -4.31 -15.71 -14.97
CA VAL A 260 -5.77 -15.80 -14.72
C VAL A 260 -6.46 -16.00 -16.06
N GLU A 261 -7.12 -17.13 -16.27
CA GLU A 261 -7.91 -17.40 -17.47
C GLU A 261 -9.39 -17.12 -17.23
N ASN A 262 -9.94 -17.66 -16.15
CA ASN A 262 -11.31 -17.43 -15.71
C ASN A 262 -11.34 -17.12 -14.22
N VAL A 263 -12.30 -16.29 -13.81
CA VAL A 263 -12.59 -15.99 -12.42
C VAL A 263 -13.99 -16.51 -12.14
N ASN A 264 -14.06 -17.59 -11.38
CA ASN A 264 -15.30 -18.15 -10.86
C ASN A 264 -15.35 -17.93 -9.34
N LEU A 265 -16.30 -17.13 -8.87
CA LEU A 265 -16.48 -16.86 -7.45
C LEU A 265 -17.93 -17.04 -7.05
N GLN A 266 -18.09 -17.72 -5.92
CA GLN A 266 -19.36 -17.98 -5.27
C GLN A 266 -19.30 -17.40 -3.85
N PHE A 267 -20.35 -16.67 -3.50
CA PHE A 267 -20.58 -16.07 -2.20
C PHE A 267 -21.81 -16.71 -1.57
N ASP A 268 -21.60 -17.41 -0.46
CA ASP A 268 -22.66 -18.09 0.26
C ASP A 268 -22.87 -17.43 1.62
N LEU A 269 -24.13 -17.23 1.99
CA LEU A 269 -24.46 -16.79 3.32
C LEU A 269 -24.45 -17.99 4.26
N CYS A 270 -23.51 -17.99 5.21
CA CYS A 270 -23.39 -19.00 6.25
C CYS A 270 -24.13 -18.53 7.53
N LYS A 271 -24.19 -19.37 8.57
CA LYS A 271 -24.78 -19.00 9.86
C LYS A 271 -24.16 -17.70 10.42
N GLU A 272 -24.97 -16.93 11.14
CA GLU A 272 -24.60 -15.75 11.95
C GLU A 272 -23.61 -14.76 11.31
N LYS A 273 -24.08 -13.92 10.37
CA LYS A 273 -23.32 -12.79 9.82
C LYS A 273 -21.97 -13.18 9.17
N ARG A 274 -21.80 -14.45 8.78
CA ARG A 274 -20.64 -14.95 8.03
C ARG A 274 -20.97 -15.15 6.56
N ILE A 275 -19.95 -15.08 5.73
CA ILE A 275 -20.02 -15.29 4.29
C ILE A 275 -18.88 -16.21 3.87
N GLY A 276 -19.22 -17.28 3.15
CA GLY A 276 -18.28 -18.14 2.44
C GLY A 276 -17.92 -17.51 1.11
N VAL A 277 -16.63 -17.44 0.80
CA VAL A 277 -16.11 -17.01 -0.52
C VAL A 277 -15.34 -18.17 -1.11
N TYR A 278 -15.85 -18.69 -2.23
CA TYR A 278 -15.39 -19.92 -2.87
C TYR A 278 -15.00 -19.66 -4.33
N GLY A 279 -13.83 -20.13 -4.74
CA GLY A 279 -13.28 -20.07 -6.09
C GLY A 279 -11.93 -20.79 -6.18
N GLU A 280 -11.30 -20.78 -7.36
CA GLU A 280 -10.09 -21.58 -7.62
C GLU A 280 -8.92 -21.29 -6.67
N ASN A 281 -8.76 -20.02 -6.26
CA ASN A 281 -7.64 -19.57 -5.41
C ASN A 281 -8.10 -19.04 -4.03
N ILE A 282 -9.40 -19.17 -3.71
CA ILE A 282 -9.97 -18.66 -2.47
C ILE A 282 -11.09 -19.58 -2.02
N ASN A 283 -10.93 -20.19 -0.85
CA ASN A 283 -11.97 -21.01 -0.23
C ASN A 283 -11.94 -20.71 1.27
N LYS A 284 -12.69 -19.68 1.68
CA LYS A 284 -12.67 -19.17 3.06
C LYS A 284 -14.04 -18.65 3.48
N GLU A 285 -14.46 -19.03 4.69
CA GLU A 285 -15.55 -18.38 5.40
C GLU A 285 -15.03 -17.27 6.31
N MET A 286 -15.71 -16.13 6.31
CA MET A 286 -15.32 -14.97 7.10
C MET A 286 -16.52 -14.15 7.56
N PRO A 287 -16.38 -13.30 8.59
CA PRO A 287 -17.43 -12.36 8.95
C PRO A 287 -17.73 -11.39 7.80
N LEU A 288 -18.99 -11.05 7.57
CA LEU A 288 -19.43 -10.10 6.52
C LEU A 288 -18.74 -8.73 6.61
N SER A 289 -18.22 -8.35 7.79
CA SER A 289 -17.44 -7.12 7.99
C SER A 289 -16.13 -7.06 7.20
N PHE A 290 -15.61 -8.22 6.75
CA PHE A 290 -14.39 -8.33 5.96
C PHE A 290 -14.62 -8.00 4.48
N ILE A 291 -15.88 -7.94 4.04
CA ILE A 291 -16.24 -7.55 2.69
C ILE A 291 -16.69 -6.10 2.70
N LYS A 292 -16.11 -5.32 1.78
CA LYS A 292 -16.49 -3.92 1.59
C LYS A 292 -16.78 -3.66 0.12
N VAL A 293 -17.99 -3.19 -0.17
CA VAL A 293 -18.31 -2.59 -1.46
C VAL A 293 -17.57 -1.27 -1.59
N ILE A 294 -16.72 -1.15 -2.61
CA ILE A 294 -15.93 0.03 -2.93
C ILE A 294 -16.70 0.93 -3.91
N SER A 295 -17.21 0.34 -4.99
CA SER A 295 -18.08 1.01 -5.96
C SER A 295 -19.14 0.05 -6.47
N ASP A 296 -20.30 0.60 -6.81
CA ASP A 296 -21.45 -0.08 -7.37
C ASP A 296 -21.89 0.71 -8.61
N GLU A 297 -21.20 0.47 -9.73
CA GLU A 297 -21.48 1.14 -11.01
C GLU A 297 -22.56 0.37 -11.78
N ALA A 298 -23.08 0.96 -12.85
CA ALA A 298 -24.09 0.30 -13.70
C ALA A 298 -23.62 -1.07 -14.23
N ASP A 299 -22.34 -1.18 -14.62
CA ASP A 299 -21.83 -2.36 -15.32
C ASP A 299 -21.07 -3.36 -14.41
N PHE A 300 -20.60 -2.91 -13.25
CA PHE A 300 -19.80 -3.75 -12.34
C PHE A 300 -19.93 -3.36 -10.87
N LEU A 301 -19.71 -4.34 -10.00
CA LEU A 301 -19.52 -4.16 -8.57
C LEU A 301 -18.03 -4.36 -8.24
N LYS A 302 -17.43 -3.40 -7.54
CA LYS A 302 -16.06 -3.48 -7.04
C LYS A 302 -16.08 -3.76 -5.55
N ILE A 303 -15.57 -4.91 -5.16
CA ILE A 303 -15.51 -5.33 -3.76
C ILE A 303 -14.08 -5.51 -3.28
N LEU A 304 -13.89 -5.32 -1.99
CA LEU A 304 -12.67 -5.62 -1.27
C LEU A 304 -12.95 -6.74 -0.29
N ILE A 305 -12.07 -7.75 -0.27
CA ILE A 305 -12.10 -8.85 0.70
C ILE A 305 -10.81 -8.76 1.53
N ASP A 306 -10.95 -8.43 2.82
CA ASP A 306 -9.83 -8.09 3.72
C ASP A 306 -9.18 -9.33 4.38
N ILE A 307 -8.67 -10.26 3.57
CA ILE A 307 -7.93 -11.46 4.03
C ILE A 307 -6.40 -11.26 3.92
N LYS A 308 -5.58 -12.16 4.50
CA LYS A 308 -4.09 -12.08 4.50
C LYS A 308 -3.46 -11.75 3.12
N ASP A 309 -4.13 -12.11 2.03
CA ASP A 309 -3.72 -11.84 0.63
C ASP A 309 -4.64 -10.84 -0.09
N GLY A 310 -5.30 -9.96 0.68
CA GLY A 310 -6.46 -9.13 0.32
C GLY A 310 -6.54 -8.70 -1.15
N GLY A 311 -7.59 -9.18 -1.82
CA GLY A 311 -7.86 -8.93 -3.23
C GLY A 311 -8.96 -7.90 -3.42
N ILE A 312 -8.77 -6.99 -4.37
CA ILE A 312 -9.87 -6.23 -4.98
C ILE A 312 -10.45 -7.12 -6.07
N TYR A 313 -11.73 -7.41 -5.98
CA TYR A 313 -12.45 -8.18 -6.98
C TYR A 313 -13.42 -7.29 -7.74
N TYR A 314 -13.44 -7.52 -9.05
CA TYR A 314 -14.35 -6.89 -9.98
C TYR A 314 -15.39 -7.94 -10.36
N ILE A 315 -16.65 -7.63 -10.11
CA ILE A 315 -17.80 -8.48 -10.44
C ILE A 315 -18.56 -7.79 -11.56
N PRO A 316 -18.40 -8.23 -12.83
CA PRO A 316 -19.22 -7.73 -13.92
C PRO A 316 -20.67 -8.15 -13.68
N LYS A 317 -21.60 -7.20 -13.68
CA LYS A 317 -23.00 -7.49 -13.32
C LYS A 317 -23.70 -8.39 -14.33
N ALA A 318 -23.32 -8.27 -15.61
CA ALA A 318 -23.81 -9.11 -16.69
C ALA A 318 -23.41 -10.59 -16.56
N ASN A 319 -22.39 -10.90 -15.75
CA ASN A 319 -21.81 -12.23 -15.60
C ASN A 319 -22.25 -12.95 -14.32
N ILE A 320 -23.25 -12.40 -13.61
CA ILE A 320 -23.83 -13.01 -12.42
C ILE A 320 -24.73 -14.16 -12.88
N THR A 321 -24.38 -15.37 -12.45
CA THR A 321 -25.10 -16.60 -12.79
C THR A 321 -26.15 -16.96 -11.74
N GLU A 322 -26.00 -16.47 -10.51
CA GLU A 322 -26.96 -16.71 -9.41
C GLU A 322 -26.95 -15.55 -8.41
N GLY A 323 -28.12 -15.22 -7.85
CA GLY A 323 -28.29 -14.11 -6.91
C GLY A 323 -28.41 -12.74 -7.58
N ASN A 324 -28.39 -11.67 -6.79
CA ASN A 324 -28.44 -10.28 -7.26
C ASN A 324 -27.51 -9.39 -6.42
N VAL A 325 -26.81 -8.46 -7.09
CA VAL A 325 -25.96 -7.44 -6.46
C VAL A 325 -26.70 -6.64 -5.40
N GLU A 326 -27.95 -6.26 -5.62
CA GLU A 326 -28.70 -5.44 -4.66
C GLU A 326 -28.92 -6.19 -3.33
N GLU A 327 -29.27 -7.48 -3.42
CA GLU A 327 -29.42 -8.35 -2.25
C GLU A 327 -28.08 -8.54 -1.54
N PHE A 328 -26.99 -8.76 -2.30
CA PHE A 328 -25.64 -8.88 -1.76
C PHE A 328 -25.19 -7.59 -1.04
N THR A 329 -25.27 -6.44 -1.72
CA THR A 329 -24.86 -5.13 -1.20
C THR A 329 -25.68 -4.72 0.01
N SER A 330 -27.00 -4.96 0.00
CA SER A 330 -27.86 -4.66 1.15
C SER A 330 -27.49 -5.48 2.38
N LYS A 331 -27.18 -6.79 2.24
CA LYS A 331 -26.73 -7.65 3.34
C LYS A 331 -25.38 -7.22 3.90
N VAL A 332 -24.40 -6.94 3.03
CA VAL A 332 -23.07 -6.44 3.43
C VAL A 332 -23.17 -5.08 4.14
N THR A 333 -24.08 -4.20 3.70
CA THR A 333 -24.21 -2.83 4.23
C THR A 333 -25.04 -2.76 5.52
N LYS A 334 -26.10 -3.56 5.67
CA LYS A 334 -27.01 -3.54 6.83
C LYS A 334 -26.30 -3.95 8.13
N ILE A 335 -25.43 -4.95 8.07
CA ILE A 335 -24.70 -5.47 9.24
C ILE A 335 -23.69 -4.44 9.79
N LYS A 336 -23.13 -3.60 8.91
CA LYS A 336 -22.20 -2.52 9.29
C LYS A 336 -22.87 -1.41 10.10
N LYS A 337 -24.16 -1.15 9.87
CA LYS A 337 -24.94 -0.17 10.65
C LYS A 337 -25.31 -0.69 12.03
N GLU A 338 -25.53 -2.00 12.17
CA GLU A 338 -25.83 -2.63 13.46
C GLU A 338 -24.60 -2.76 14.37
N GLY A 339 -23.42 -3.06 13.83
CA GLY A 339 -22.17 -3.10 14.61
C GLY A 339 -21.76 -1.73 15.19
N LYS A 340 -22.12 -0.62 14.52
CA LYS A 340 -21.91 0.74 15.04
C LYS A 340 -22.89 1.15 16.14
N ARG A 341 -24.08 0.56 16.19
CA ARG A 341 -25.07 0.86 17.24
C ARG A 341 -24.76 0.17 18.57
N LYS A 342 -24.10 -1.00 18.56
CA LYS A 342 -23.69 -1.70 19.79
C LYS A 342 -22.48 -1.09 20.53
N HIS A 343 -21.77 -0.14 19.92
CA HIS A 343 -20.65 0.59 20.55
C HIS A 343 -21.01 2.04 20.92
N ARG A 344 -22.30 2.36 21.01
CA ARG A 344 -22.81 3.69 21.40
C ARG A 344 -23.80 3.64 22.57
N LEU A 345 -23.81 2.55 23.33
CA LEU A 345 -24.50 2.45 24.62
C LEU A 345 -23.50 2.04 25.68
#